data_AF-A0A1V6MZX8-F1
#
_entry.id   AF-A0A1V6MZX8-F1
#
_cell.length_a   1.000
_cell.length_b   1.000
_cell.length_c   1.000
_cell.angle_alpha   90.00
_cell.angle_beta   90.00
_cell.angle_gamma   90.00
#
_symmetry.space_group_name_H-M   'P 1'
#
loop_
_entity.id
_entity.type
_entity.pdbx_description
1 polymer ?
#
loop_
_entity_poly.entity_id
_entity_poly.type
_entity_poly.pdbx_seq_one_letter_code
_entity_poly.pdbx_strand_id
1 'polypeptide(L)'
;MILNWQKEITNIDPGMKFRSEGGWLKTIEKLDKSVSNGYSLVGDFVKSGDFEEDYSEGLYLDCNKEQGKKKKQQTDYRLFRLANGQLRLLDMIIDGEASWACEFWDTIEEELEEF
;
A
#
# COMPACT_ATOMS: atom_id res chain seq x y z
N MET A 1 -14.19 -10.92 -10.30
CA MET A 1 -13.56 -10.27 -11.49
C MET A 1 -12.09 -10.14 -11.15
N ILE A 2 -11.19 -10.49 -12.06
CA ILE A 2 -9.75 -10.38 -11.84
C ILE A 2 -9.40 -8.89 -11.82
N LEU A 3 -9.06 -8.36 -10.64
CA LEU A 3 -8.70 -6.95 -10.47
C LEU A 3 -7.18 -6.82 -10.52
N ASN A 4 -6.67 -6.22 -11.59
CA ASN A 4 -5.25 -5.94 -11.70
C ASN A 4 -4.94 -4.59 -11.02
N TRP A 5 -4.62 -4.64 -9.72
CA TRP A 5 -4.36 -3.45 -8.90
C TRP A 5 -3.20 -2.60 -9.46
N GLN A 6 -2.19 -3.23 -10.05
CA GLN A 6 -1.06 -2.53 -10.67
C GLN A 6 -1.57 -1.64 -11.82
N LYS A 7 -2.46 -2.17 -12.66
CA LYS A 7 -3.06 -1.43 -13.77
C LYS A 7 -3.91 -0.26 -13.26
N GLU A 8 -4.70 -0.48 -12.21
CA GLU A 8 -5.50 0.58 -11.58
C GLU A 8 -4.62 1.68 -11.01
N ILE A 9 -3.57 1.33 -10.28
CA ILE A 9 -2.63 2.30 -9.73
C ILE A 9 -1.86 3.05 -10.83
N THR A 10 -1.48 2.37 -11.90
CA THR A 10 -0.81 3.01 -13.05
C THR A 10 -1.76 3.94 -13.82
N ASN A 11 -3.06 3.65 -13.81
CA ASN A 11 -4.07 4.56 -14.35
C ASN A 11 -4.23 5.82 -13.47
N ILE A 12 -4.13 5.67 -12.15
CA ILE A 12 -4.19 6.79 -11.20
C ILE A 12 -2.93 7.67 -11.33
N ASP A 13 -1.75 7.06 -11.43
CA ASP A 13 -0.48 7.78 -11.63
C ASP A 13 0.34 7.19 -12.80
N PRO A 14 0.16 7.70 -14.02
CA PRO A 14 0.86 7.18 -15.20
C PRO A 14 2.33 7.60 -15.29
N GLY A 15 2.79 8.51 -14.42
CA GLY A 15 4.17 8.98 -14.36
C GLY A 15 5.08 8.18 -13.42
N MET A 16 4.47 7.41 -12.52
CA MET A 16 5.13 6.58 -11.51
C MET A 16 6.00 5.50 -12.15
N LYS A 17 7.21 5.35 -11.62
CA LYS A 17 8.09 4.24 -11.97
C LYS A 17 7.85 3.06 -11.04
N PHE A 18 6.74 2.36 -11.28
CA PHE A 18 6.30 1.23 -10.46
C PHE A 18 7.43 0.23 -10.20
N ARG A 19 7.81 0.12 -8.91
CA ARG A 19 8.81 -0.80 -8.35
C ARG A 19 10.19 -0.72 -8.99
N SER A 20 10.57 0.39 -9.60
CA SER A 20 11.86 0.48 -10.33
C SER A 20 13.08 0.23 -9.44
N GLU A 21 12.97 0.47 -8.12
CA GLU A 21 14.01 0.19 -7.12
C GLU A 21 13.51 -0.85 -6.09
N GLY A 22 12.48 -1.60 -6.44
CA GLY A 22 11.83 -2.62 -5.62
C GLY A 22 10.59 -2.13 -4.88
N GLY A 23 10.23 -2.84 -3.81
CA GLY A 23 9.03 -2.58 -3.04
C GLY A 23 8.34 -3.87 -2.62
N TRP A 24 7.30 -3.74 -1.83
CA TRP A 24 6.45 -4.84 -1.37
C TRP A 24 4.98 -4.40 -1.30
N LEU A 25 4.10 -5.38 -1.36
CA LEU A 25 2.68 -5.23 -1.05
C LEU A 25 2.40 -6.07 0.20
N LYS A 26 1.61 -5.55 1.12
CA LYS A 26 1.26 -6.23 2.38
C LYS A 26 -0.23 -6.07 2.65
N THR A 27 -0.88 -7.10 3.18
CA THR A 27 -2.22 -6.97 3.76
C THR A 27 -2.14 -6.26 5.12
N ILE A 28 -3.21 -5.59 5.49
CA ILE A 28 -3.39 -5.05 6.84
C ILE A 28 -4.65 -5.70 7.40
N GLU A 29 -4.44 -6.53 8.41
CA GLU A 29 -5.52 -7.18 9.15
C GLU A 29 -5.78 -6.49 10.49
N LYS A 30 -4.72 -5.93 11.10
CA LYS A 30 -4.77 -5.33 12.43
C LYS A 30 -3.76 -4.18 12.56
N LEU A 31 -4.02 -3.32 13.53
CA LEU A 31 -3.12 -2.26 13.93
C LEU A 31 -2.51 -2.57 15.31
N ASP A 32 -1.18 -2.61 15.40
CA ASP A 32 -0.43 -2.68 16.66
C ASP A 32 0.15 -1.32 17.02
N LYS A 33 -0.56 -0.59 17.89
CA LYS A 33 -0.14 0.73 18.38
C LYS A 33 1.01 0.70 19.38
N SER A 34 1.52 -0.49 19.71
CA SER A 34 2.68 -0.66 20.60
C SER A 34 3.99 -0.18 19.95
N VAL A 35 4.01 -0.08 18.62
CA VAL A 35 5.14 0.39 17.81
C VAL A 35 4.68 1.50 16.86
N SER A 36 5.54 2.45 16.51
CA SER A 36 5.20 3.64 15.70
C SER A 36 5.80 3.62 14.29
N ASN A 37 6.18 2.44 13.80
CA ASN A 37 6.84 2.24 12.50
C ASN A 37 6.04 1.24 11.67
N GLY A 38 6.54 0.83 10.50
CA GLY A 38 5.83 -0.11 9.62
C GLY A 38 5.43 -1.46 10.24
N TYR A 39 5.94 -1.82 11.44
CA TYR A 39 5.48 -3.00 12.17
C TYR A 39 4.12 -2.79 12.86
N SER A 40 3.66 -1.54 13.00
CA SER A 40 2.33 -1.23 13.53
C SER A 40 1.22 -1.75 12.60
N LEU A 41 1.55 -1.93 11.32
CA LEU A 41 0.62 -2.36 10.28
C LEU A 41 0.74 -3.88 10.17
N VAL A 42 -0.07 -4.61 10.95
CA VAL A 42 0.03 -6.07 11.08
C VAL A 42 -0.74 -6.76 9.95
N GLY A 43 -0.08 -7.71 9.30
CA GLY A 43 -0.63 -8.54 8.23
C GLY A 43 0.49 -9.26 7.46
N ASP A 44 0.16 -9.81 6.31
CA ASP A 44 1.02 -10.71 5.53
C ASP A 44 1.57 -10.03 4.28
N PHE A 45 2.84 -10.30 3.97
CA PHE A 45 3.44 -9.83 2.73
C PHE A 45 2.93 -10.66 1.55
N VAL A 46 2.37 -9.97 0.56
CA VAL A 46 1.99 -10.58 -0.70
C VAL A 46 3.27 -10.90 -1.49
N LYS A 47 3.39 -12.13 -2.00
CA LYS A 47 4.54 -12.54 -2.81
C LYS A 47 4.67 -11.65 -4.05
N SER A 48 5.82 -10.98 -4.17
CA SER A 48 6.23 -10.29 -5.41
C SER A 48 6.32 -11.29 -6.56
N GLY A 49 5.39 -11.20 -7.51
CA GLY A 49 5.34 -12.06 -8.69
C GLY A 49 3.93 -12.26 -9.21
N ASP A 50 2.95 -12.33 -8.30
CA ASP A 50 1.55 -12.59 -8.58
C ASP A 50 0.69 -11.32 -8.48
N PHE A 51 1.15 -10.24 -9.11
CA PHE A 51 0.38 -8.99 -9.21
C PHE A 51 -0.85 -9.10 -10.14
N GLU A 52 -1.01 -10.27 -10.77
CA GLU A 52 -2.14 -10.66 -11.61
C GLU A 52 -3.10 -11.66 -10.93
N GLU A 53 -2.84 -12.11 -9.70
CA GLU A 53 -3.70 -13.06 -8.99
C GLU A 53 -4.93 -12.42 -8.33
N ASP A 54 -5.92 -13.27 -8.03
CA ASP A 54 -7.17 -12.95 -7.34
C ASP A 54 -6.86 -12.47 -5.91
N TYR A 55 -6.80 -11.15 -5.72
CA TYR A 55 -6.65 -10.56 -4.41
C TYR A 55 -7.97 -10.64 -3.64
N SER A 56 -7.90 -11.18 -2.42
CA SER A 56 -9.05 -11.22 -1.52
C SER A 56 -9.46 -9.81 -1.11
N GLU A 57 -10.75 -9.64 -0.79
CA GLU A 57 -11.23 -8.38 -0.22
C GLU A 57 -10.51 -8.10 1.10
N GLY A 58 -10.13 -6.84 1.31
CA GLY A 58 -9.36 -6.44 2.48
C GLY A 58 -8.57 -5.15 2.28
N LEU A 59 -7.81 -4.80 3.31
CA LEU A 59 -6.96 -3.62 3.33
C LEU A 59 -5.54 -3.98 2.91
N TYR A 60 -4.94 -3.16 2.05
CA TYR A 60 -3.63 -3.40 1.46
C TYR A 60 -2.77 -2.16 1.52
N LEU A 61 -1.47 -2.38 1.73
CA LEU A 61 -0.44 -1.37 1.74
C LEU A 61 0.62 -1.67 0.70
N ASP A 62 0.69 -0.81 -0.31
CA ASP A 62 1.72 -0.81 -1.33
C ASP A 62 2.89 0.10 -0.92
N CYS A 63 4.10 -0.45 -0.90
CA CYS A 63 5.36 0.29 -0.69
C CYS A 63 6.17 0.40 -1.98
N ASN A 64 5.84 1.37 -2.83
CA ASN A 64 6.57 1.58 -4.07
C ASN A 64 7.93 2.24 -3.83
N LYS A 65 9.02 1.57 -4.23
CA LYS A 65 10.36 2.19 -4.23
C LYS A 65 10.75 2.51 -5.65
N GLU A 66 11.01 3.78 -5.91
CA GLU A 66 11.41 4.25 -7.21
C GLU A 66 12.63 5.17 -7.16
N GLN A 67 13.24 5.34 -8.33
CA GLN A 67 14.38 6.22 -8.47
C GLN A 67 13.89 7.67 -8.53
N GLY A 68 13.95 8.34 -7.38
CA GLY A 68 13.56 9.73 -7.22
C GLY A 68 14.49 10.72 -7.94
N LYS A 69 14.11 12.00 -7.88
CA LYS A 69 14.90 13.08 -8.50
C LYS A 69 16.26 13.21 -7.79
N LYS A 70 17.34 13.39 -8.57
CA LYS A 70 18.74 13.51 -8.10
C LYS A 70 19.37 12.23 -7.50
N LYS A 71 19.00 11.03 -7.98
CA LYS A 71 19.57 9.73 -7.54
C LYS A 71 19.30 9.37 -6.07
N LYS A 72 18.35 10.02 -5.42
CA LYS A 72 17.83 9.55 -4.13
C LYS A 72 16.71 8.56 -4.39
N GLN A 73 16.68 7.47 -3.61
CA GLN A 73 15.57 6.53 -3.60
C GLN A 73 14.35 7.25 -3.00
N GLN A 74 13.23 7.23 -3.72
CA GLN A 74 11.95 7.72 -3.25
C GLN A 74 11.13 6.51 -2.84
N THR A 75 10.49 6.56 -1.67
CA THR A 75 9.61 5.49 -1.19
C THR A 75 8.22 6.03 -0.96
N ASP A 76 7.27 5.60 -1.80
CA ASP A 76 5.87 5.99 -1.68
C ASP A 76 5.08 4.84 -1.04
N TYR A 77 4.16 5.19 -0.16
CA TYR A 77 3.27 4.26 0.50
C TYR A 77 1.83 4.56 0.10
N ARG A 78 1.06 3.55 -0.27
CA ARG A 78 -0.32 3.71 -0.73
C ARG A 78 -1.20 2.72 -0.01
N LEU A 79 -2.15 3.24 0.76
CA LEU A 79 -3.15 2.46 1.44
C LEU A 79 -4.38 2.39 0.55
N PHE A 80 -4.79 1.17 0.21
CA PHE A 80 -6.00 0.96 -0.56
C PHE A 80 -6.78 -0.25 -0.05
N ARG A 81 -8.08 -0.22 -0.28
CA ARG A 81 -8.98 -1.32 0.01
C ARG A 81 -9.43 -1.99 -1.27
N LEU A 82 -9.46 -3.31 -1.24
CA LEU A 82 -10.12 -4.12 -2.24
C LEU A 82 -11.47 -4.56 -1.68
N ALA A 83 -12.55 -4.15 -2.32
CA ALA A 83 -13.91 -4.54 -1.95
C ALA A 83 -14.79 -4.58 -3.20
N ASN A 84 -15.70 -5.55 -3.29
CA ASN A 84 -16.61 -5.77 -4.43
C ASN A 84 -15.90 -5.83 -5.80
N GLY A 85 -14.64 -6.29 -5.83
CA GLY A 85 -13.83 -6.30 -7.04
C GLY A 85 -13.47 -4.90 -7.56
N GLN A 86 -13.39 -3.90 -6.67
CA GLN A 86 -12.89 -2.55 -6.97
C GLN A 86 -11.76 -2.18 -6.00
N LEU A 87 -10.79 -1.40 -6.50
CA LEU A 87 -9.75 -0.79 -5.68
C LEU A 87 -10.18 0.61 -5.29
N ARG A 88 -10.23 0.87 -3.99
CA ARG A 88 -10.43 2.20 -3.43
C ARG A 88 -9.14 2.66 -2.77
N LEU A 89 -8.49 3.66 -3.37
CA LEU A 89 -7.36 4.33 -2.72
C LEU A 89 -7.90 5.10 -1.51
N LEU A 90 -7.38 4.79 -0.34
CA LEU A 90 -7.80 5.40 0.93
C LEU A 90 -6.88 6.57 1.27
N ASP A 91 -5.57 6.31 1.21
CA ASP A 91 -4.56 7.31 1.55
C ASP A 91 -3.23 7.02 0.80
N MET A 92 -2.39 8.04 0.65
CA MET A 92 -1.09 7.93 0.02
C MET A 92 -0.07 8.90 0.63
N ILE A 93 1.12 8.38 0.88
CA ILE A 93 2.28 9.14 1.34
C ILE A 93 3.36 9.06 0.27
N ILE A 94 3.77 10.22 -0.23
CA ILE A 94 4.86 10.34 -1.21
C ILE A 94 6.15 10.65 -0.48
N ASP A 95 7.23 9.94 -0.83
CA ASP A 95 8.56 10.08 -0.20
C ASP A 95 8.52 9.95 1.34
N GLY A 96 7.88 8.89 1.83
CA GLY A 96 7.59 8.67 3.25
C GLY A 96 8.84 8.56 4.14
N GLU A 97 8.87 9.38 5.20
CA GLU A 97 9.92 9.41 6.22
C GLU A 97 9.68 8.39 7.36
N ALA A 98 10.60 8.26 8.32
CA ALA A 98 10.61 7.17 9.31
C ALA A 98 9.29 6.89 10.08
N SER A 99 8.39 7.88 10.19
CA SER A 99 7.11 7.78 10.91
C SER A 99 5.88 7.67 10.01
N TRP A 100 6.06 7.37 8.71
CA TRP A 100 4.98 7.28 7.72
C TRP A 100 3.83 6.32 8.15
N ALA A 101 4.14 5.28 8.92
CA ALA A 101 3.17 4.26 9.31
C ALA A 101 2.07 4.81 10.23
N CYS A 102 2.39 5.79 11.07
CA CYS A 102 1.43 6.41 11.98
C CYS A 102 0.37 7.24 11.25
N GLU A 103 0.70 7.78 10.07
CA GLU A 103 -0.23 8.61 9.32
C GLU A 103 -1.40 7.79 8.78
N PHE A 104 -1.20 6.48 8.56
CA PHE A 104 -2.27 5.58 8.15
C PHE A 104 -3.14 5.06 9.31
N TRP A 105 -2.78 5.31 10.58
CA TRP A 105 -3.50 4.69 11.71
C TRP A 105 -4.97 5.07 11.75
N ASP A 106 -5.26 6.36 11.62
CA ASP A 106 -6.63 6.89 11.67
C ASP A 106 -7.49 6.26 10.55
N THR A 107 -6.98 6.24 9.32
CA THR A 107 -7.64 5.63 8.16
C THR A 107 -7.84 4.12 8.31
N ILE A 108 -6.83 3.41 8.84
CA ILE A 108 -6.90 1.96 9.04
C ILE A 108 -7.92 1.63 10.13
N GLU A 109 -7.94 2.40 11.22
CA GLU A 109 -8.91 2.19 12.30
C GLU A 109 -10.33 2.44 11.82
N GLU A 110 -10.58 3.54 11.09
CA GLU A 110 -11.90 3.82 10.52
C GLU A 110 -12.36 2.66 9.62
N GLU A 111 -11.49 2.17 8.72
CA GLU A 111 -11.83 1.10 7.78
C GLU A 111 -11.96 -0.28 8.44
N LEU A 112 -11.29 -0.52 9.59
CA LEU A 112 -11.42 -1.74 10.38
C LEU A 112 -12.63 -1.71 11.34
N GLU A 113 -13.03 -0.54 11.85
CA GLU A 113 -14.20 -0.36 12.72
C GLU A 113 -15.54 -0.37 11.98
N GLU A 114 -15.57 -0.06 10.67
CA GLU A 114 -16.78 -0.13 9.85
C GLU A 114 -17.32 -1.56 9.61
N PHE A 115 -16.86 -2.59 10.34
CA PHE A 115 -17.27 -4.00 10.21
C PHE A 115 -17.63 -4.69 11.53
#